data_AF-A0A813IUI6-F1
#
_entry.id   AF-A0A813IUI6-F1
#
_cell.length_a   1.000
_cell.length_b   1.000
_cell.length_c   1.000
_cell.angle_alpha   90.00
_cell.angle_beta   90.00
_cell.angle_gamma   90.00
#
_symmetry.space_group_name_H-M   'P 1'
#
loop_
_entity.id
_entity.type
_entity.pdbx_description
1 polymer ?
#
loop_
_entity_poly.entity_id
_entity_poly.type
_entity_poly.pdbx_seq_one_letter_code
_entity_poly.pdbx_strand_id
1 'polypeptide(L)'
;MFDSESEEEFIPAILNRPKVANHVVHESFTADTRDHEDHTFCGVMFDVQCKGVEHGGVPLEFLMITSLSIRGDLGPITVWRTEGTYKKKEHSQGLWELVYEGEHPPSRQEYTILDLQTPIRLMQGESCGLYVHSKLPGDDAIVYDNQRSAVTHEDQSFRVLP
;
A
#
# COMPACT_ATOMS: atom_id res chain seq x y z
N MET A 1 -49.74 47.08 -18.78
CA MET A 1 -49.14 46.55 -17.53
C MET A 1 -48.37 45.33 -17.99
N PHE A 2 -47.05 45.49 -18.17
CA PHE A 2 -46.19 44.43 -18.71
C PHE A 2 -45.72 43.60 -17.52
N ASP A 3 -46.16 42.36 -17.42
CA ASP A 3 -45.59 41.40 -16.49
C ASP A 3 -44.18 41.05 -16.97
N SER A 4 -43.19 41.38 -16.15
CA SER A 4 -41.81 40.98 -16.33
C SER A 4 -41.65 39.56 -15.79
N GLU A 5 -41.67 38.57 -16.67
CA GLU A 5 -41.23 37.22 -16.33
C GLU A 5 -39.73 37.27 -16.01
N SER A 6 -39.38 36.95 -14.77
CA SER A 6 -38.00 36.78 -14.34
C SER A 6 -37.43 35.51 -14.99
N GLU A 7 -36.45 35.68 -15.87
CA GLU A 7 -35.65 34.58 -16.42
C GLU A 7 -34.91 33.89 -15.27
N GLU A 8 -35.41 32.74 -14.81
CA GLU A 8 -34.63 31.86 -13.94
C GLU A 8 -33.46 31.30 -14.74
N GLU A 9 -32.26 31.74 -14.39
CA GLU A 9 -31.00 31.32 -14.99
C GLU A 9 -30.85 29.80 -14.85
N PHE A 10 -30.99 29.07 -15.95
CA PHE A 10 -30.85 27.61 -15.96
C PHE A 10 -29.38 27.25 -15.75
N ILE A 11 -29.02 26.88 -14.52
CA ILE A 11 -27.69 26.36 -14.19
C ILE A 11 -27.73 24.83 -14.36
N PRO A 12 -26.95 24.25 -15.31
CA PRO A 12 -26.86 22.80 -15.47
C PRO A 12 -26.49 22.12 -14.15
N ALA A 13 -27.24 21.07 -13.76
CA ALA A 13 -27.00 20.31 -12.52
C ALA A 13 -25.57 19.75 -12.40
N ILE A 14 -24.85 19.62 -13.52
CA ILE A 14 -23.43 19.24 -13.56
C ILE A 14 -22.52 20.26 -12.83
N LEU A 15 -22.85 21.56 -12.88
CA LEU A 15 -22.09 22.61 -12.20
C LEU A 15 -22.32 22.63 -10.69
N ASN A 16 -23.44 22.07 -10.22
CA ASN A 16 -23.81 21.96 -8.81
C ASN A 16 -23.44 20.60 -8.18
N ARG A 17 -22.65 19.77 -8.86
CA ARG A 17 -22.14 18.55 -8.22
C ARG A 17 -21.21 18.92 -7.05
N PRO A 18 -21.45 18.39 -5.84
CA PRO A 18 -20.53 18.54 -4.72
C PRO A 18 -19.14 18.06 -5.16
N LYS A 19 -18.16 18.97 -5.15
CA LYS A 19 -16.76 18.65 -5.47
C LYS A 19 -16.01 18.04 -4.28
N VAL A 20 -16.67 17.95 -3.14
CA VAL A 20 -16.12 17.52 -1.86
C VAL A 20 -17.10 16.54 -1.23
N ALA A 21 -16.61 15.42 -0.73
CA ALA A 21 -17.43 14.42 -0.07
C ALA A 21 -18.02 14.98 1.23
N ASN A 22 -19.32 14.80 1.45
CA ASN A 22 -20.02 15.26 2.65
C ASN A 22 -19.66 14.46 3.92
N HIS A 23 -18.82 13.43 3.78
CA HIS A 23 -18.36 12.58 4.88
C HIS A 23 -16.98 12.03 4.52
N VAL A 24 -16.07 12.02 5.49
CA VAL A 24 -14.80 11.30 5.40
C VAL A 24 -15.09 9.88 5.87
N VAL A 25 -15.06 8.91 4.95
CA VAL A 25 -15.07 7.49 5.34
C VAL A 25 -13.62 7.11 5.60
N HIS A 26 -13.27 6.99 6.88
CA HIS A 26 -12.04 6.28 7.26
C HIS A 26 -12.38 4.80 7.35
N GLU A 27 -11.93 4.04 6.36
CA GLU A 27 -12.05 2.59 6.34
C GLU A 27 -10.68 1.97 6.60
N SER A 28 -10.60 1.13 7.62
CA SER A 28 -9.45 0.27 7.85
C SER A 28 -9.85 -1.14 7.47
N PHE A 29 -9.10 -1.76 6.57
CA PHE A 29 -9.33 -3.12 6.14
C PHE A 29 -8.00 -3.86 6.10
N THR A 30 -8.05 -5.18 6.31
CA THR A 30 -6.92 -6.08 6.11
C THR A 30 -7.13 -6.79 4.77
N ALA A 31 -6.15 -6.71 3.88
CA ALA A 31 -6.16 -7.47 2.64
C ALA A 31 -5.47 -8.82 2.87
N ASP A 32 -6.27 -9.88 3.00
CA ASP A 32 -5.74 -11.23 3.11
C ASP A 32 -5.30 -11.74 1.73
N THR A 33 -3.99 -11.91 1.55
CA THR A 33 -3.44 -12.68 0.44
C THR A 33 -3.46 -14.16 0.81
N ARG A 34 -3.85 -15.05 -0.11
CA ARG A 34 -3.81 -16.49 0.13
C ARG A 34 -2.36 -16.92 0.38
N ASP A 35 -2.07 -17.48 1.54
CA ASP A 35 -0.76 -18.04 1.91
C ASP A 35 -0.52 -19.40 1.24
N HIS A 36 0.58 -19.52 0.50
CA HIS A 36 0.99 -20.77 -0.15
C HIS A 36 2.22 -21.42 0.50
N GLU A 37 2.84 -20.77 1.49
CA GLU A 37 4.03 -21.23 2.20
C GLU A 37 5.23 -21.61 1.29
N ASP A 38 5.38 -20.95 0.14
CA ASP A 38 6.23 -21.49 -0.92
C ASP A 38 7.72 -21.49 -0.60
N HIS A 39 8.23 -20.38 -0.06
CA HIS A 39 9.66 -20.16 0.13
C HIS A 39 9.96 -19.28 1.33
N THR A 40 11.20 -19.41 1.80
CA THR A 40 11.80 -18.52 2.77
C THR A 40 13.03 -17.84 2.18
N PHE A 41 13.22 -16.57 2.53
CA PHE A 41 14.45 -15.81 2.24
C PHE A 41 14.61 -14.69 3.26
N CYS A 42 15.79 -14.07 3.31
CA CYS A 42 16.03 -12.94 4.22
C CYS A 42 15.54 -11.59 3.70
N GLY A 43 14.99 -11.51 2.49
CA GLY A 43 14.54 -10.24 1.93
C GLY A 43 13.42 -10.39 0.91
N VAL A 44 12.43 -9.51 0.96
CA VAL A 44 11.38 -9.43 -0.06
C VAL A 44 11.13 -7.98 -0.45
N MET A 45 11.11 -7.74 -1.77
CA MET A 45 10.80 -6.45 -2.36
C MET A 45 9.50 -6.54 -3.14
N PHE A 46 8.66 -5.52 -3.03
CA PHE A 46 7.41 -5.42 -3.78
C PHE A 46 6.96 -3.95 -3.84
N ASP A 47 6.13 -3.61 -4.81
CA ASP A 47 5.51 -2.29 -4.88
C ASP A 47 4.07 -2.32 -4.35
N VAL A 48 3.66 -1.23 -3.72
CA VAL A 48 2.26 -0.96 -3.38
C VAL A 48 1.84 0.30 -4.13
N GLN A 49 0.70 0.25 -4.83
CA GLN A 49 0.15 1.40 -5.54
C GLN A 49 -1.26 1.72 -5.05
N CYS A 50 -1.48 2.99 -4.70
CA CYS A 50 -2.80 3.56 -4.50
C CYS A 50 -3.47 3.77 -5.87
N LYS A 51 -4.59 3.11 -6.13
CA LYS A 51 -5.21 3.13 -7.46
C LYS A 51 -5.81 4.49 -7.76
N GLY A 52 -5.35 5.07 -8.87
CA GLY A 52 -5.97 6.23 -9.49
C GLY A 52 -7.29 5.93 -10.18
N VAL A 53 -8.09 6.97 -10.44
CA VAL A 53 -9.29 6.87 -11.29
C VAL A 53 -8.95 6.27 -12.66
N GLU A 54 -7.77 6.60 -13.20
CA GLU A 54 -7.25 6.03 -14.45
C GLU A 54 -7.01 4.52 -14.41
N HIS A 55 -6.86 3.96 -13.21
CA HIS A 55 -6.69 2.52 -12.97
C HIS A 55 -8.00 1.84 -12.54
N GLY A 56 -9.15 2.49 -12.76
CA GLY A 56 -10.45 2.01 -12.30
C GLY A 56 -10.61 2.04 -10.77
N GLY A 57 -9.79 2.85 -10.09
CA GLY A 57 -9.86 3.03 -8.65
C GLY A 57 -11.03 3.93 -8.22
N VAL A 58 -11.45 3.77 -6.97
CA VAL A 58 -12.44 4.67 -6.36
C VAL A 58 -11.80 6.01 -5.95
N PRO A 59 -12.58 7.11 -5.82
CA PRO A 59 -12.07 8.37 -5.30
C PRO A 59 -11.54 8.20 -3.87
N LEU A 60 -10.22 8.30 -3.71
CA LEU A 60 -9.51 8.25 -2.43
C LEU A 60 -8.67 9.51 -2.27
N GLU A 61 -8.68 10.10 -1.08
CA GLU A 61 -7.79 11.23 -0.78
C GLU A 61 -6.35 10.74 -0.66
N PHE A 62 -6.14 9.64 0.07
CA PHE A 62 -4.87 8.95 0.23
C PHE A 62 -5.09 7.52 0.72
N LEU A 63 -4.10 6.66 0.48
CA LEU A 63 -3.92 5.37 1.14
C LEU A 63 -2.83 5.54 2.20
N MET A 64 -3.03 4.95 3.38
CA MET A 64 -2.02 4.97 4.45
C MET A 64 -1.70 3.55 4.89
N ILE A 65 -0.43 3.18 4.74
CA ILE A 65 0.11 1.91 5.21
C ILE A 65 0.68 2.16 6.60
N THR A 66 0.08 1.54 7.61
CA THR A 66 0.48 1.68 9.02
C THR A 66 1.25 0.48 9.54
N SER A 67 1.03 -0.69 8.95
CA SER A 67 1.68 -1.92 9.38
C SER A 67 1.85 -2.92 8.23
N LEU A 68 2.78 -3.86 8.41
CA LEU A 68 2.95 -5.04 7.58
C LEU A 68 2.83 -6.28 8.46
N SER A 69 2.36 -7.40 7.92
CA SER A 69 2.26 -8.68 8.65
C SER A 69 3.22 -9.69 8.03
N ILE A 70 4.11 -10.27 8.83
CA ILE A 70 5.13 -11.23 8.37
C ILE A 70 5.21 -12.45 9.27
N ARG A 71 5.77 -13.56 8.77
CA ARG A 71 6.02 -14.79 9.53
C ARG A 71 7.32 -15.44 9.06
N GLY A 72 7.90 -16.33 9.86
CA GLY A 72 9.17 -17.02 9.62
C GLY A 72 10.02 -17.11 10.88
N ASP A 73 11.33 -17.27 10.74
CA ASP A 73 12.26 -17.20 11.89
C ASP A 73 12.51 -15.76 12.36
N LEU A 74 12.19 -14.78 11.52
CA LEU A 74 12.19 -13.35 11.78
C LEU A 74 13.54 -12.78 12.26
N GLY A 75 13.78 -12.70 13.57
CA GLY A 75 14.99 -12.10 14.15
C GLY A 75 15.02 -10.57 14.01
N PRO A 76 16.18 -9.95 13.71
CA PRO A 76 16.27 -8.51 13.48
C PRO A 76 15.67 -8.15 12.13
N ILE A 77 14.53 -7.47 12.13
CA ILE A 77 13.76 -7.05 10.95
C ILE A 77 13.91 -5.56 10.70
N THR A 78 14.07 -5.20 9.43
CA THR A 78 13.96 -3.82 8.94
C THR A 78 12.94 -3.73 7.80
N VAL A 79 12.20 -2.63 7.73
CA VAL A 79 11.37 -2.28 6.56
C VAL A 79 11.87 -0.97 6.01
N TRP A 80 12.11 -0.95 4.70
CA TRP A 80 12.54 0.22 3.96
C TRP A 80 11.51 0.58 2.91
N ARG A 81 11.36 1.87 2.61
CA ARG A 81 10.55 2.36 1.50
C ARG A 81 11.37 3.15 0.49
N THR A 82 10.90 3.20 -0.75
CA THR A 82 11.35 4.15 -1.77
C THR A 82 10.15 4.66 -2.56
N GLU A 83 10.23 5.89 -3.06
CA GLU A 83 9.16 6.48 -3.87
C GLU A 83 8.99 5.77 -5.22
N GLY A 84 7.76 5.64 -5.70
CA GLY A 84 7.47 5.01 -6.98
C GLY A 84 7.62 3.49 -6.91
N THR A 85 8.75 2.97 -7.37
CA THR A 85 9.03 1.52 -7.48
C THR A 85 10.40 1.17 -6.91
N TYR A 86 10.56 -0.05 -6.40
CA TYR A 86 11.86 -0.61 -6.03
C TYR A 86 12.77 -0.88 -7.24
N LYS A 87 12.17 -1.06 -8.43
CA LYS A 87 12.88 -1.48 -9.64
C LYS A 87 13.94 -0.47 -10.04
N LYS A 88 15.15 -0.95 -10.32
CA LYS A 88 16.36 -0.15 -10.60
C LYS A 88 16.94 0.60 -9.40
N LYS A 89 16.40 0.39 -8.19
CA LYS A 89 16.88 0.99 -6.94
C LYS A 89 17.39 -0.04 -5.94
N GLU A 90 17.37 -1.33 -6.29
CA GLU A 90 17.64 -2.49 -5.42
C GLU A 90 18.99 -2.37 -4.69
N HIS A 91 19.99 -1.79 -5.35
CA HIS A 91 21.35 -1.62 -4.82
C HIS A 91 21.70 -0.19 -4.42
N SER A 92 20.75 0.75 -4.54
CA SER A 92 20.98 2.18 -4.32
C SER A 92 20.48 2.60 -2.95
N GLN A 93 21.17 2.19 -1.88
CA GLN A 93 20.77 2.41 -0.48
C GLN A 93 20.35 3.85 -0.17
N GLY A 94 20.99 4.86 -0.78
CA GLY A 94 20.63 6.27 -0.58
C GLY A 94 19.25 6.69 -1.12
N LEU A 95 18.57 5.83 -1.87
CA LEU A 95 17.19 6.03 -2.35
C LEU A 95 16.14 5.37 -1.44
N TRP A 96 16.58 4.73 -0.37
CA TRP A 96 15.73 4.01 0.56
C TRP A 96 15.67 4.72 1.92
N GLU A 97 14.47 4.79 2.47
CA GLU A 97 14.19 5.34 3.79
C GLU A 97 13.77 4.21 4.73
N LEU A 98 14.43 4.10 5.88
CA LEU A 98 14.05 3.15 6.92
C LEU A 98 12.75 3.62 7.57
N VAL A 99 11.72 2.78 7.56
CA VAL A 99 10.40 3.07 8.16
C VAL A 99 10.09 2.17 9.36
N TYR A 100 10.89 1.13 9.58
CA TYR A 100 10.77 0.21 10.70
C TYR A 100 12.08 -0.52 10.99
N GLU A 101 12.43 -0.68 12.27
CA GLU A 101 13.47 -1.60 12.74
C GLU A 101 13.01 -2.21 14.08
N GLY A 102 13.18 -3.53 14.25
CA GLY A 102 12.80 -4.24 15.48
C GLY A 102 13.34 -5.67 15.53
N GLU A 103 13.36 -6.25 16.74
CA GLU A 103 13.76 -7.64 16.99
C GLU A 103 12.52 -8.49 17.28
N HIS A 104 12.37 -9.62 16.60
CA HIS A 104 11.18 -10.48 16.70
C HIS A 104 11.54 -11.94 16.99
N PRO A 105 10.79 -12.62 17.87
CA PRO A 105 10.92 -14.06 18.01
C PRO A 105 10.45 -14.77 16.73
N PRO A 106 10.91 -16.01 16.46
CA PRO A 106 10.36 -16.85 15.41
C PRO A 106 8.85 -17.01 15.56
N SER A 107 8.12 -16.86 14.45
CA SER A 107 6.68 -17.13 14.36
C SER A 107 6.39 -17.71 12.99
N ARG A 108 6.34 -19.03 12.89
CA ARG A 108 6.14 -19.71 11.60
C ARG A 108 4.67 -19.91 11.26
N GLN A 109 3.80 -20.06 12.25
CA GLN A 109 2.38 -20.38 12.06
C GLN A 109 1.47 -19.16 12.11
N GLU A 110 1.90 -18.08 12.73
CA GLU A 110 1.10 -16.88 12.95
C GLU A 110 1.82 -15.65 12.42
N TYR A 111 1.06 -14.70 11.87
CA TYR A 111 1.61 -13.43 11.43
C TYR A 111 1.95 -12.53 12.62
N THR A 112 3.17 -12.01 12.61
CA THR A 112 3.63 -10.93 13.47
C THR A 112 3.41 -9.59 12.76
N ILE A 113 2.73 -8.67 13.44
CA ILE A 113 2.48 -7.32 12.94
C ILE A 113 3.70 -6.44 13.20
N LEU A 114 4.15 -5.75 12.15
CA LEU A 114 5.19 -4.72 12.19
C LEU A 114 4.51 -3.35 12.12
N ASP A 115 4.27 -2.72 13.26
CA ASP A 115 3.76 -1.34 13.31
C ASP A 115 4.85 -0.37 12.85
N LEU A 116 4.64 0.26 11.68
CA LEU A 116 5.61 1.16 11.08
C LEU A 116 5.81 2.39 11.97
N GLN A 117 7.07 2.72 12.24
CA GLN A 117 7.41 3.93 13.01
C GLN A 117 7.01 5.19 12.24
N THR A 118 7.14 5.13 10.91
CA THR A 118 6.70 6.16 9.99
C THR A 118 5.68 5.56 9.02
N PRO A 119 4.37 5.85 9.18
CA PRO A 119 3.36 5.42 8.23
C PRO A 119 3.64 5.93 6.82
N ILE A 120 3.28 5.14 5.82
CA ILE A 120 3.51 5.48 4.42
C ILE A 120 2.22 6.00 3.83
N ARG A 121 2.21 7.28 3.44
CA ARG A 121 1.08 7.91 2.78
C ARG A 121 1.30 7.91 1.27
N LEU A 122 0.30 7.43 0.53
CA LEU A 122 0.28 7.43 -0.93
C LEU A 122 -0.94 8.23 -1.41
N MET A 123 -0.72 9.28 -2.18
CA MET A 123 -1.79 9.98 -2.87
C MET A 123 -2.35 9.11 -4.00
N GLN A 124 -3.51 9.50 -4.50
CA GLN A 124 -4.16 8.77 -5.59
C GLN A 124 -3.23 8.66 -6.83
N GLY A 125 -2.99 7.42 -7.28
CA GLY A 125 -2.11 7.11 -8.41
C GLY A 125 -0.64 6.87 -8.02
N GLU A 126 -0.23 7.29 -6.83
CA GLU A 126 1.14 7.10 -6.35
C GLU A 126 1.40 5.66 -5.93
N SER A 127 2.69 5.29 -5.99
CA SER A 127 3.19 4.01 -5.51
C SER A 127 4.45 4.19 -4.67
N CYS A 128 4.78 3.18 -3.89
CA CYS A 128 6.08 3.03 -3.25
C CYS A 128 6.61 1.60 -3.41
N GLY A 129 7.93 1.47 -3.48
CA GLY A 129 8.61 0.20 -3.28
C GLY A 129 8.85 -0.04 -1.80
N LEU A 130 8.63 -1.28 -1.35
CA LEU A 130 8.90 -1.76 -0.01
C LEU A 130 9.97 -2.83 -0.04
N TYR A 131 10.81 -2.85 0.98
CA TYR A 131 11.79 -3.91 1.21
C TYR A 131 11.74 -4.34 2.67
N VAL A 132 11.28 -5.56 2.91
CA VAL A 132 11.32 -6.19 4.23
C VAL A 132 12.53 -7.11 4.28
N HIS A 133 13.39 -6.94 5.28
CA HIS A 133 14.64 -7.66 5.38
C HIS A 133 14.95 -8.12 6.80
N SER A 134 15.38 -9.36 6.93
CA SER A 134 15.96 -9.92 8.15
C SER A 134 17.48 -9.95 8.09
N LYS A 135 18.15 -9.66 9.21
CA LYS A 135 19.61 -9.81 9.37
C LYS A 135 20.02 -11.20 9.87
N LEU A 136 19.08 -12.16 9.99
CA LEU A 136 19.42 -13.53 10.37
C LEU A 136 20.35 -14.19 9.34
N PRO A 137 21.26 -15.09 9.77
CA PRO A 137 22.01 -15.92 8.83
C PRO A 137 21.13 -17.01 8.20
N GLY A 138 21.44 -17.38 6.95
CA GLY A 138 20.66 -18.35 6.19
C GLY A 138 19.49 -17.70 5.46
N ASP A 139 18.48 -18.50 5.09
CA ASP A 139 17.35 -18.06 4.24
C ASP A 139 15.99 -18.39 4.87
N ASP A 140 15.92 -18.78 6.15
CA ASP A 140 14.67 -19.22 6.79
C ASP A 140 13.86 -18.07 7.44
N ALA A 141 14.29 -16.83 7.24
CA ALA A 141 13.85 -15.71 8.08
C ALA A 141 12.44 -15.19 7.78
N ILE A 142 12.09 -15.00 6.50
CA ILE A 142 10.78 -14.46 6.10
C ILE A 142 10.13 -15.43 5.12
N VAL A 143 8.91 -15.88 5.43
CA VAL A 143 8.08 -16.68 4.51
C VAL A 143 7.36 -15.75 3.55
N TYR A 144 7.39 -16.06 2.26
CA TYR A 144 6.63 -15.35 1.23
C TYR A 144 6.20 -16.29 0.10
N ASP A 145 5.20 -15.83 -0.64
CA ASP A 145 4.67 -16.55 -1.80
C ASP A 145 5.52 -16.31 -3.05
N ASN A 146 5.65 -17.35 -3.86
CA ASN A 146 6.17 -17.21 -5.22
C ASN A 146 5.31 -16.25 -6.04
N GLN A 147 5.99 -15.45 -6.86
CA GLN A 147 5.33 -14.67 -7.89
C GLN A 147 4.63 -15.61 -8.88
N ARG A 148 3.29 -15.52 -8.95
CA ARG A 148 2.46 -16.29 -9.90
C ARG A 148 1.81 -15.44 -11.00
N SER A 149 1.87 -14.13 -10.85
CA SER A 149 1.19 -13.16 -11.72
C SER A 149 1.97 -11.86 -11.79
N ALA A 150 1.60 -10.98 -12.72
CA ALA A 150 2.09 -9.61 -12.78
C ALA A 150 1.51 -8.72 -11.66
N VAL A 151 0.42 -9.18 -11.01
CA VAL A 151 -0.25 -8.52 -9.89
C VAL A 151 -0.49 -9.57 -8.81
N THR A 152 0.01 -9.32 -7.60
CA THR A 152 -0.13 -10.22 -6.45
C THR A 152 -1.48 -10.07 -5.78
N HIS A 153 -1.94 -8.82 -5.63
CA HIS A 153 -3.25 -8.48 -5.08
C HIS A 153 -3.77 -7.20 -5.75
N GLU A 154 -5.07 -7.11 -5.95
CA GLU A 154 -5.73 -5.90 -6.44
C GLU A 154 -7.17 -5.85 -5.96
N ASP A 155 -7.58 -4.68 -5.47
CA ASP A 155 -8.96 -4.34 -5.18
C ASP A 155 -9.35 -2.99 -5.83
N GLN A 156 -10.37 -2.32 -5.32
CA GLN A 156 -10.81 -1.01 -5.84
C GLN A 156 -9.90 0.16 -5.40
N SER A 157 -9.11 -0.03 -4.35
CA SER A 157 -8.37 1.00 -3.65
C SER A 157 -6.87 0.95 -3.93
N PHE A 158 -6.29 -0.24 -4.02
CA PHE A 158 -4.86 -0.41 -4.17
C PHE A 158 -4.51 -1.73 -4.88
N ARG A 159 -3.22 -1.88 -5.21
CA ARG A 159 -2.65 -3.14 -5.69
C ARG A 159 -1.25 -3.38 -5.16
N VAL A 160 -0.89 -4.64 -5.07
CA VAL A 160 0.45 -5.13 -4.70
C VAL A 160 1.08 -5.75 -5.94
N LEU A 161 2.27 -5.28 -6.29
CA LEU A 161 3.01 -5.71 -7.47
C LEU A 161 4.34 -6.34 -7.05
N PRO A 162 4.78 -7.41 -7.71
CA PRO A 162 6.07 -8.02 -7.50
C PRO A 162 7.22 -7.20 -8.12
#